data_AF-A0A924R1I4-F1
#
_entry.id   AF-A0A924R1I4-F1
#
_cell.length_a   1.000
_cell.length_b   1.000
_cell.length_c   1.000
_cell.angle_alpha   90.00
_cell.angle_beta   90.00
_cell.angle_gamma   90.00
#
_symmetry.space_group_name_H-M   'P 1'
#
loop_
_entity.id
_entity.type
_entity.pdbx_description
1 polymer ?
#
loop_
_entity_poly.entity_id
_entity_poly.type
_entity_poly.pdbx_seq_one_letter_code
_entity_poly.pdbx_strand_id
1 'polypeptide(L)'
;MQPLLLPAAILAATIPTLLAYHQPPSATLLNQCLAVALWGAVAALLAPARIVGSTAPLLAALALVAAAAAASSGLGSLPLSLALQAIGLLAAAGVMVVAGAAAARRPSGPAAFSALAWALLVAGVAGSVVAVIQVFLPAWADGPWIAPSGLVGRAVGNLRQPNHLCSLLLWALVAAVALHELRRLPRSVLWAVAALLVFAIELTASRTGAVGLLLLLLWGAFDRRLSPATRGLLVLTPVLYAGAYGAMAWVGEPSHLAIGASARLADGGGLSDLTAGGSSPNSRLNIARNTWALIVAQPLLGVGFGEFNFAWSITAFPGRPTAFFDHTHSLPLQLAVELGLPLAGLVLLLLLTALVQAWRRTARASGDAATAARASLLLVLLIGLHSLVEYPLWYAYFLLPAALAWGFSLGAPAADGWVEPPGARSAHQPLRRHAWLGAGAGLVVSAGGVLAALDYQRAVVIYAPGDGAVSLAERVADGQRSRLFAHHADYAAATNPVPPDSAARGFVRAPHSLLDTRLMVAWARHLAVTGDVDRARWLAQRLREFRNPDADAFFEPCEGGAQVEFQCQAPESAHDWREFAKLPPRLAP
;
A
#
# COMPACT_ATOMS: atom_id res chain seq x y z
N MET A 1 28.13 4.87 -14.53
CA MET A 1 26.94 4.78 -13.66
C MET A 1 25.68 5.36 -14.27
N GLN A 2 25.70 6.53 -14.94
CA GLN A 2 24.50 7.08 -15.60
C GLN A 2 23.80 6.18 -16.66
N PRO A 3 24.49 5.39 -17.51
CA PRO A 3 23.80 4.63 -18.56
C PRO A 3 22.92 3.49 -18.00
N LEU A 4 23.22 2.98 -16.80
CA LEU A 4 22.46 1.89 -16.17
C LEU A 4 21.27 2.38 -15.34
N LEU A 5 21.23 3.67 -14.99
CA LEU A 5 20.18 4.19 -14.10
C LEU A 5 18.80 4.19 -14.77
N LEU A 6 18.73 4.60 -16.04
CA LEU A 6 17.48 4.59 -16.81
C LEU A 6 16.89 3.18 -16.96
N PRO A 7 17.62 2.17 -17.49
CA PRO A 7 17.08 0.82 -17.60
C PRO A 7 16.73 0.22 -16.24
N ALA A 8 17.55 0.45 -15.20
CA ALA A 8 17.24 -0.03 -13.85
C ALA A 8 15.97 0.61 -13.28
N ALA A 9 15.77 1.92 -13.49
CA ALA A 9 14.55 2.61 -13.06
C ALA A 9 13.32 2.09 -13.81
N ILE A 10 13.42 1.91 -15.14
CA ILE A 10 12.34 1.34 -15.95
C ILE A 10 11.95 -0.02 -15.41
N LEU A 11 12.92 -0.93 -15.22
CA LEU A 11 12.67 -2.27 -14.65
C LEU A 11 12.03 -2.19 -13.26
N ALA A 12 12.51 -1.29 -12.39
CA ALA A 12 12.00 -1.12 -11.03
C ALA A 12 10.56 -0.57 -10.97
N ALA A 13 10.15 0.22 -11.96
CA ALA A 13 8.76 0.68 -12.07
C ALA A 13 7.89 -0.35 -12.77
N THR A 14 8.35 -0.97 -13.86
CA THR A 14 7.50 -1.78 -14.73
C THR A 14 7.31 -3.20 -14.23
N ILE A 15 8.39 -3.92 -13.85
CA ILE A 15 8.27 -5.33 -13.48
C ILE A 15 7.33 -5.50 -12.28
N PRO A 16 7.46 -4.75 -11.17
CA PRO A 16 6.56 -4.90 -10.03
C PRO A 16 5.12 -4.54 -10.34
N THR A 17 4.85 -3.55 -11.20
CA THR A 17 3.47 -3.12 -11.49
C THR A 17 2.80 -3.90 -12.61
N LEU A 18 3.57 -4.56 -13.47
CA LEU A 18 3.07 -5.34 -14.59
C LEU A 18 3.11 -6.85 -14.36
N LEU A 19 3.73 -7.34 -13.27
CA LEU A 19 3.68 -8.76 -12.95
C LEU A 19 2.24 -9.18 -12.60
N ALA A 20 1.60 -9.92 -13.52
CA ALA A 20 0.31 -10.56 -13.25
C ALA A 20 0.48 -11.89 -12.51
N TYR A 21 1.53 -12.66 -12.80
CA TYR A 21 1.79 -13.91 -12.09
C TYR A 21 1.87 -13.70 -10.57
N HIS A 22 1.14 -14.51 -9.82
CA HIS A 22 1.13 -14.50 -8.35
C HIS A 22 1.13 -15.93 -7.82
N GLN A 23 1.51 -16.08 -6.56
CA GLN A 23 1.50 -17.36 -5.86
C GLN A 23 0.73 -17.19 -4.55
N PRO A 24 -0.17 -18.12 -4.19
CA PRO A 24 -0.93 -18.02 -2.96
C PRO A 24 -0.01 -18.10 -1.72
N PRO A 25 -0.45 -17.59 -0.57
CA PRO A 25 -1.78 -16.99 -0.32
C PRO A 25 -1.91 -15.50 -0.70
N SER A 26 -0.83 -14.82 -1.11
CA SER A 26 -0.83 -13.38 -1.42
C SER A 26 -0.81 -13.09 -2.93
N ALA A 27 -1.81 -12.36 -3.42
CA ALA A 27 -1.91 -11.97 -4.83
C ALA A 27 -0.88 -10.91 -5.29
N THR A 28 -0.16 -10.27 -4.37
CA THR A 28 0.74 -9.15 -4.68
C THR A 28 2.13 -9.26 -4.04
N LEU A 29 2.44 -10.30 -3.27
CA LEU A 29 3.70 -10.33 -2.54
C LEU A 29 4.92 -10.41 -3.47
N LEU A 30 4.85 -11.16 -4.57
CA LEU A 30 5.93 -11.18 -5.57
C LEU A 30 6.19 -9.77 -6.14
N ASN A 31 5.13 -9.01 -6.42
CA ASN A 31 5.24 -7.61 -6.84
C ASN A 31 5.98 -6.78 -5.78
N GLN A 32 5.68 -6.97 -4.51
CA GLN A 32 6.35 -6.26 -3.42
C GLN A 32 7.83 -6.64 -3.28
N CYS A 33 8.16 -7.92 -3.30
CA CYS A 33 9.54 -8.40 -3.24
C CYS A 33 10.38 -7.89 -4.43
N LEU A 34 9.81 -7.89 -5.63
CA LEU A 34 10.45 -7.33 -6.82
C LEU A 34 10.62 -5.81 -6.71
N ALA A 35 9.66 -5.09 -6.15
CA ALA A 35 9.79 -3.66 -5.91
C ALA A 35 10.95 -3.37 -4.96
N VAL A 36 11.03 -4.10 -3.84
CA VAL A 36 12.15 -3.97 -2.89
C VAL A 36 13.48 -4.28 -3.55
N ALA A 37 13.56 -5.39 -4.31
CA ALA A 37 14.76 -5.80 -5.02
C ALA A 37 15.25 -4.74 -6.02
N LEU A 38 14.37 -4.32 -6.93
CA LEU A 38 14.71 -3.46 -8.05
C LEU A 38 14.90 -2.00 -7.65
N TRP A 39 14.08 -1.46 -6.72
CA TRP A 39 14.33 -0.11 -6.17
C TRP A 39 15.57 -0.08 -5.29
N GLY A 40 15.90 -1.17 -4.58
CA GLY A 40 17.19 -1.33 -3.90
C GLY A 40 18.37 -1.24 -4.88
N ALA A 41 18.29 -1.90 -6.04
CA ALA A 41 19.29 -1.79 -7.09
C ALA A 41 19.39 -0.35 -7.65
N VAL A 42 18.27 0.35 -7.84
CA VAL A 42 18.27 1.77 -8.21
C VAL A 42 18.97 2.62 -7.14
N ALA A 43 18.68 2.41 -5.85
CA ALA A 43 19.34 3.10 -4.76
C ALA A 43 20.85 2.82 -4.75
N ALA A 44 21.27 1.58 -5.02
CA ALA A 44 22.67 1.20 -5.12
C ALA A 44 23.39 1.95 -6.27
N LEU A 45 22.74 2.10 -7.43
CA LEU A 45 23.24 2.88 -8.56
C LEU A 45 23.27 4.38 -8.27
N LEU A 46 22.35 4.89 -7.45
CA LEU A 46 22.38 6.29 -7.02
C LEU A 46 23.51 6.55 -6.01
N ALA A 47 23.90 5.54 -5.22
CA ALA A 47 25.00 5.52 -4.26
C ALA A 47 25.00 6.73 -3.30
N PRO A 48 23.97 6.87 -2.44
CA PRO A 48 23.84 8.02 -1.54
C PRO A 48 25.04 8.16 -0.60
N ALA A 49 25.77 9.27 -0.69
CA ALA A 49 26.98 9.46 0.12
C ALA A 49 26.72 10.11 1.50
N ARG A 50 25.62 10.85 1.68
CA ARG A 50 25.36 11.57 2.94
C ARG A 50 23.88 11.88 3.14
N ILE A 51 23.42 11.78 4.39
CA ILE A 51 22.10 12.27 4.80
C ILE A 51 22.06 13.79 4.65
N VAL A 52 20.97 14.29 4.09
CA VAL A 52 20.73 15.72 3.89
C VAL A 52 19.91 16.26 5.05
N GLY A 53 20.31 17.36 5.68
CA GLY A 53 19.60 17.88 6.87
C GLY A 53 18.08 18.08 6.69
N SER A 54 17.63 18.48 5.50
CA SER A 54 16.19 18.63 5.20
C SER A 54 15.41 17.32 5.16
N THR A 55 16.07 16.16 5.06
CA THR A 55 15.39 14.86 5.15
C THR A 55 15.17 14.41 6.59
N ALA A 56 15.74 15.12 7.59
CA ALA A 56 15.70 14.67 8.98
C ALA A 56 14.28 14.46 9.51
N PRO A 57 13.27 15.34 9.28
CA PRO A 57 11.93 15.09 9.79
C PRO A 57 11.26 13.86 9.15
N LEU A 58 11.45 13.65 7.85
CA LEU A 58 10.92 12.47 7.17
C LEU A 58 11.57 11.18 7.68
N LEU A 59 12.90 11.16 7.81
CA LEU A 59 13.61 10.00 8.36
C LEU A 59 13.24 9.75 9.82
N ALA A 60 13.03 10.79 10.63
CA ALA A 60 12.56 10.67 12.00
C ALA A 60 11.14 10.09 12.06
N ALA A 61 10.22 10.53 11.18
CA ALA A 61 8.88 9.96 11.09
C ALA A 61 8.93 8.45 10.77
N LEU A 62 9.71 8.05 9.76
CA LEU A 62 9.89 6.64 9.40
C LEU A 62 10.51 5.83 10.56
N ALA A 63 11.53 6.38 11.22
CA ALA A 63 12.19 5.74 12.35
C ALA A 63 11.27 5.59 13.56
N LEU A 64 10.41 6.57 13.86
CA LEU A 64 9.43 6.48 14.93
C LEU A 64 8.38 5.40 14.66
N VAL A 65 7.88 5.29 13.43
CA VAL A 65 6.94 4.21 13.07
C VAL A 65 7.63 2.83 13.14
N ALA A 66 8.89 2.73 12.70
CA ALA A 66 9.66 1.49 12.80
C ALA A 66 9.93 1.12 14.28
N ALA A 67 10.24 2.10 15.12
CA ALA A 67 10.40 1.90 16.56
C ALA A 67 9.09 1.48 17.22
N ALA A 68 7.95 2.03 16.79
CA ALA A 68 6.63 1.60 17.26
C ALA A 68 6.31 0.14 16.86
N ALA A 69 6.66 -0.27 15.64
CA ALA A 69 6.54 -1.67 15.23
C ALA A 69 7.42 -2.61 16.09
N ALA A 70 8.67 -2.20 16.36
CA ALA A 70 9.56 -2.94 17.24
C ALA A 70 9.04 -3.01 18.68
N ALA A 71 8.49 -1.90 19.21
CA ALA A 71 7.89 -1.85 20.53
C ALA A 71 6.61 -2.69 20.62
N SER A 72 5.77 -2.67 19.58
CA SER A 72 4.55 -3.52 19.49
C SER A 72 4.90 -5.01 19.58
N SER A 73 6.07 -5.41 19.07
CA SER A 73 6.53 -6.80 19.16
C SER A 73 7.29 -7.13 20.45
N GLY A 74 8.17 -6.24 20.91
CA GLY A 74 9.01 -6.49 22.09
C GLY A 74 8.31 -6.25 23.42
N LEU A 75 7.33 -5.34 23.45
CA LEU A 75 6.56 -4.95 24.64
C LEU A 75 5.07 -5.31 24.53
N GLY A 76 4.57 -5.53 23.31
CA GLY A 76 3.18 -5.87 23.02
C GLY A 76 3.00 -7.32 22.56
N SER A 77 1.95 -7.56 21.79
CA SER A 77 1.56 -8.89 21.28
C SER A 77 1.98 -9.15 19.84
N LEU A 78 2.46 -8.14 19.12
CA LEU A 78 2.65 -8.26 17.68
C LEU A 78 3.72 -9.31 17.37
N PRO A 79 3.41 -10.35 16.57
CA PRO A 79 4.40 -11.32 16.13
C PRO A 79 5.61 -10.66 15.47
N LEU A 80 6.82 -11.08 15.87
CA LEU A 80 8.07 -10.52 15.35
C LEU A 80 8.14 -10.59 13.81
N SER A 81 7.57 -11.62 13.19
CA SER A 81 7.53 -11.76 11.73
C SER A 81 6.75 -10.64 11.03
N LEU A 82 5.67 -10.14 11.64
CA LEU A 82 4.89 -9.00 11.12
C LEU A 82 5.64 -7.68 11.36
N ALA A 83 6.23 -7.52 12.55
CA ALA A 83 7.05 -6.34 12.86
C ALA A 83 8.26 -6.20 11.92
N LEU A 84 8.97 -7.29 11.64
CA LEU A 84 10.14 -7.30 10.75
C LEU A 84 9.78 -6.89 9.31
N GLN A 85 8.62 -7.28 8.81
CA GLN A 85 8.14 -6.84 7.49
C GLN A 85 7.98 -5.31 7.44
N ALA A 86 7.29 -4.74 8.44
CA ALA A 86 7.09 -3.29 8.53
C ALA A 86 8.42 -2.53 8.70
N ILE A 87 9.28 -2.96 9.63
CA ILE A 87 10.58 -2.36 9.88
C ILE A 87 11.46 -2.40 8.62
N GLY A 88 11.47 -3.54 7.92
CA GLY A 88 12.23 -3.72 6.68
C GLY A 88 11.77 -2.76 5.58
N LEU A 89 10.46 -2.61 5.38
CA LEU A 89 9.89 -1.67 4.39
C LEU A 89 10.16 -0.20 4.76
N LEU A 90 10.04 0.16 6.04
CA LEU A 90 10.34 1.52 6.51
C LEU A 90 11.83 1.86 6.39
N ALA A 91 12.72 0.89 6.67
CA ALA A 91 14.15 1.03 6.47
C ALA A 91 14.50 1.19 4.98
N ALA A 92 13.89 0.38 4.10
CA ALA A 92 14.04 0.51 2.65
C ALA A 92 13.56 1.88 2.16
N ALA A 93 12.41 2.37 2.64
CA ALA A 93 11.93 3.72 2.36
C ALA A 93 12.93 4.79 2.82
N GLY A 94 13.52 4.64 4.01
CA GLY A 94 14.59 5.51 4.50
C GLY A 94 15.79 5.57 3.55
N VAL A 95 16.24 4.43 3.03
CA VAL A 95 17.32 4.37 2.01
C VAL A 95 16.90 5.12 0.74
N MET A 96 15.65 4.98 0.29
CA MET A 96 15.13 5.71 -0.88
C MET A 96 15.08 7.23 -0.65
N VAL A 97 14.68 7.69 0.54
CA VAL A 97 14.70 9.12 0.91
C VAL A 97 16.11 9.69 0.77
N VAL A 98 17.11 9.01 1.33
CA VAL A 98 18.50 9.47 1.26
C VAL A 98 19.02 9.40 -0.18
N ALA A 99 18.71 8.34 -0.93
CA ALA A 99 19.07 8.21 -2.34
C ALA A 99 18.49 9.34 -3.20
N GLY A 100 17.22 9.69 -3.01
CA GLY A 100 16.56 10.77 -3.72
C GLY A 100 17.18 12.13 -3.40
N ALA A 101 17.40 12.41 -2.11
CA ALA A 101 17.98 13.68 -1.68
C ALA A 101 19.42 13.86 -2.16
N ALA A 102 20.22 12.80 -2.12
CA ALA A 102 21.58 12.79 -2.68
C ALA A 102 21.56 12.97 -4.20
N ALA A 103 20.61 12.34 -4.91
CA ALA A 103 20.47 12.49 -6.35
C ALA A 103 20.16 13.93 -6.76
N ALA A 104 19.24 14.61 -6.07
CA ALA A 104 18.83 15.98 -6.36
C ALA A 104 19.96 17.01 -6.21
N ARG A 105 20.95 16.75 -5.35
CA ARG A 105 22.10 17.65 -5.13
C ARG A 105 23.23 17.50 -6.13
N ARG A 106 23.22 16.44 -6.95
CA ARG A 106 24.24 16.25 -7.99
C ARG A 106 23.93 17.12 -9.20
N PRO A 107 24.94 17.56 -9.97
CA PRO A 107 24.72 18.22 -11.26
C PRO A 107 23.85 17.38 -12.23
N SER A 108 23.91 16.06 -12.11
CA SER A 108 23.07 15.13 -12.87
C SER A 108 21.69 14.85 -12.27
N GLY A 109 21.25 15.64 -11.29
CA GLY A 109 19.96 15.48 -10.60
C GLY A 109 18.77 15.46 -11.58
N PRO A 110 18.64 16.41 -12.51
CA PRO A 110 17.57 16.38 -13.51
C PRO A 110 17.59 15.14 -14.39
N ALA A 111 18.77 14.59 -14.72
CA ALA A 111 18.88 13.33 -15.46
C ALA A 111 18.45 12.12 -14.62
N ALA A 112 18.77 12.09 -13.33
CA ALA A 112 18.31 11.05 -12.42
C ALA A 112 16.79 11.09 -12.21
N PHE A 113 16.20 12.28 -12.08
CA PHE A 113 14.74 12.42 -12.07
C PHE A 113 14.12 12.03 -13.41
N SER A 114 14.75 12.39 -14.54
CA SER A 114 14.28 11.98 -15.87
C SER A 114 14.22 10.46 -16.03
N ALA A 115 15.15 9.73 -15.40
CA ALA A 115 15.10 8.26 -15.36
C ALA A 115 13.87 7.73 -14.59
N LEU A 116 13.58 8.30 -13.42
CA LEU A 116 12.34 8.01 -12.69
C LEU A 116 11.09 8.36 -13.50
N ALA A 117 11.07 9.52 -14.15
CA ALA A 117 9.94 9.97 -14.94
C ALA A 117 9.69 9.05 -16.15
N TRP A 118 10.74 8.67 -16.90
CA TRP A 118 10.61 7.69 -17.98
C TRP A 118 10.11 6.34 -17.47
N ALA A 119 10.63 5.87 -16.33
CA ALA A 119 10.19 4.63 -15.72
C ALA A 119 8.68 4.63 -15.38
N LEU A 120 8.20 5.68 -14.73
CA LEU A 120 6.79 5.84 -14.39
C LEU A 120 5.91 5.98 -15.65
N LEU A 121 6.37 6.73 -16.66
CA LEU A 121 5.63 6.88 -17.91
C LEU A 121 5.50 5.54 -18.66
N VAL A 122 6.59 4.77 -18.78
CA VAL A 122 6.54 3.44 -19.41
C VAL A 122 5.62 2.50 -18.65
N ALA A 123 5.69 2.48 -17.31
CA ALA A 123 4.81 1.68 -16.48
C ALA A 123 3.32 2.07 -16.64
N GLY A 124 3.02 3.37 -16.68
CA GLY A 124 1.65 3.86 -16.89
C GLY A 124 1.10 3.60 -18.30
N VAL A 125 1.92 3.75 -19.35
CA VAL A 125 1.51 3.42 -20.73
C VAL A 125 1.24 1.92 -20.85
N ALA A 126 2.13 1.07 -20.36
CA ALA A 126 1.90 -0.37 -20.34
C ALA A 126 0.67 -0.75 -19.50
N GLY A 127 0.48 -0.12 -18.35
CA GLY A 127 -0.73 -0.28 -17.52
C GLY A 127 -2.01 0.16 -18.23
N SER A 128 -1.94 1.18 -19.09
CA SER A 128 -3.08 1.61 -19.92
C SER A 128 -3.43 0.58 -20.99
N VAL A 129 -2.43 -0.06 -21.61
CA VAL A 129 -2.67 -1.18 -22.54
C VAL A 129 -3.36 -2.33 -21.83
N VAL A 130 -2.88 -2.71 -20.63
CA VAL A 130 -3.54 -3.73 -19.80
C VAL A 130 -4.98 -3.34 -19.46
N ALA A 131 -5.23 -2.07 -19.10
CA ALA A 131 -6.57 -1.57 -18.79
C ALA A 131 -7.53 -1.69 -19.98
N VAL A 132 -7.07 -1.32 -21.18
CA VAL A 132 -7.84 -1.46 -22.43
C VAL A 132 -8.13 -2.92 -22.72
N ILE A 133 -7.15 -3.81 -22.57
CA ILE A 133 -7.35 -5.25 -22.78
C ILE A 133 -8.38 -5.80 -21.78
N GLN A 134 -8.25 -5.51 -20.50
CA GLN A 134 -9.17 -5.99 -19.46
C GLN A 134 -10.63 -5.60 -19.72
N VAL A 135 -10.88 -4.43 -20.30
CA VAL A 135 -12.24 -3.93 -20.53
C VAL A 135 -12.80 -4.31 -21.89
N PHE A 136 -12.02 -4.16 -22.97
CA PHE A 136 -12.51 -4.33 -24.34
C PHE A 136 -12.17 -5.68 -24.96
N LEU A 137 -11.13 -6.36 -24.47
CA LEU A 137 -10.67 -7.66 -24.94
C LEU A 137 -10.47 -8.64 -23.76
N PRO A 138 -11.48 -8.82 -22.87
CA PRO A 138 -11.30 -9.59 -21.63
C PRO A 138 -10.87 -11.04 -21.87
N ALA A 139 -11.17 -11.62 -23.04
CA ALA A 139 -10.70 -12.95 -23.43
C ALA A 139 -9.16 -13.07 -23.55
N TRP A 140 -8.44 -11.96 -23.65
CA TRP A 140 -6.97 -11.93 -23.66
C TRP A 140 -6.37 -11.82 -22.26
N ALA A 141 -7.18 -11.64 -21.22
CA ALA A 141 -6.74 -11.63 -19.83
C ALA A 141 -6.53 -13.05 -19.31
N ASP A 142 -5.40 -13.64 -19.69
CA ASP A 142 -5.06 -15.05 -19.52
C ASP A 142 -4.71 -15.48 -18.10
N GLY A 143 -4.41 -14.52 -17.21
CA GLY A 143 -3.99 -14.76 -15.82
C GLY A 143 -2.48 -14.55 -15.61
N PRO A 144 -1.59 -15.34 -16.25
CA PRO A 144 -0.14 -15.23 -16.08
C PRO A 144 0.47 -13.91 -16.58
N TRP A 145 0.01 -13.38 -17.71
CA TRP A 145 0.56 -12.17 -18.33
C TRP A 145 -0.35 -10.96 -18.13
N ILE A 146 -1.66 -11.18 -18.23
CA ILE A 146 -2.68 -10.16 -18.00
C ILE A 146 -3.67 -10.68 -16.96
N ALA A 147 -3.74 -10.02 -15.82
CA ALA A 147 -4.67 -10.41 -14.78
C ALA A 147 -6.12 -10.19 -15.26
N PRO A 148 -7.05 -11.15 -15.06
CA PRO A 148 -8.46 -10.91 -15.31
C PRO A 148 -9.01 -9.86 -14.33
N SER A 149 -9.90 -9.00 -14.83
CA SER A 149 -10.66 -8.10 -13.95
C SER A 149 -11.84 -8.86 -13.37
N GLY A 150 -11.93 -8.91 -12.03
CA GLY A 150 -13.13 -9.39 -11.34
C GLY A 150 -14.26 -8.36 -11.30
N LEU A 151 -14.05 -7.17 -11.89
CA LEU A 151 -15.00 -6.06 -11.91
C LEU A 151 -15.43 -5.79 -13.35
N VAL A 152 -16.67 -6.14 -13.68
CA VAL A 152 -17.22 -6.00 -15.03
C VAL A 152 -17.14 -4.53 -15.48
N GLY A 153 -16.66 -4.31 -16.70
CA GLY A 153 -16.53 -2.96 -17.29
C GLY A 153 -15.46 -2.07 -16.64
N ARG A 154 -14.65 -2.59 -15.71
CA ARG A 154 -13.63 -1.80 -14.98
C ARG A 154 -12.25 -2.41 -15.10
N ALA A 155 -11.25 -1.56 -15.27
CA ALA A 155 -9.85 -1.95 -15.29
C ALA A 155 -9.25 -1.95 -13.88
N VAL A 156 -8.48 -3.00 -13.58
CA VAL A 156 -7.75 -3.16 -12.30
C VAL A 156 -6.23 -3.22 -12.49
N GLY A 157 -5.78 -3.33 -13.75
CA GLY A 157 -4.39 -3.54 -14.11
C GLY A 157 -3.88 -4.90 -13.62
N ASN A 158 -2.60 -5.19 -13.87
CA ASN A 158 -1.94 -6.37 -13.28
C ASN A 158 -1.73 -6.21 -11.76
N LEU A 159 -1.92 -5.01 -11.23
CA LEU A 159 -1.98 -4.71 -9.80
C LEU A 159 -3.26 -5.24 -9.12
N ARG A 160 -4.26 -5.71 -9.89
CA ARG A 160 -5.54 -6.27 -9.38
C ARG A 160 -6.31 -5.33 -8.46
N GLN A 161 -6.05 -4.02 -8.56
CA GLN A 161 -6.68 -3.02 -7.72
C GLN A 161 -6.86 -1.72 -8.54
N PRO A 162 -8.11 -1.26 -8.75
CA PRO A 162 -8.39 -0.15 -9.68
C PRO A 162 -7.81 1.20 -9.21
N ASN A 163 -7.82 1.47 -7.91
CA ASN A 163 -7.24 2.69 -7.33
C ASN A 163 -5.69 2.69 -7.41
N HIS A 164 -5.05 1.52 -7.36
CA HIS A 164 -3.60 1.37 -7.56
C HIS A 164 -3.23 1.66 -9.01
N LEU A 165 -3.89 1.00 -9.98
CA LEU A 165 -3.70 1.31 -11.39
C LEU A 165 -3.89 2.81 -11.64
N CYS A 166 -4.98 3.39 -11.11
CA CYS A 166 -5.25 4.82 -11.25
C CYS A 166 -4.10 5.71 -10.71
N SER A 167 -3.53 5.37 -9.55
CA SER A 167 -2.41 6.13 -8.95
C SER A 167 -1.16 6.06 -9.80
N LEU A 168 -0.86 4.89 -10.37
CA LEU A 168 0.24 4.72 -11.32
C LEU A 168 0.04 5.57 -12.57
N LEU A 169 -1.18 5.62 -13.12
CA LEU A 169 -1.51 6.44 -14.29
C LEU A 169 -1.39 7.94 -14.01
N LEU A 170 -1.83 8.41 -12.84
CA LEU A 170 -1.64 9.80 -12.41
C LEU A 170 -0.16 10.15 -12.26
N TRP A 171 0.65 9.26 -11.69
CA TRP A 171 2.10 9.41 -11.63
C TRP A 171 2.75 9.45 -13.01
N ALA A 172 2.31 8.60 -13.94
CA ALA A 172 2.76 8.60 -15.32
C ALA A 172 2.41 9.91 -16.04
N LEU A 173 1.25 10.51 -15.74
CA LEU A 173 0.84 11.80 -16.31
C LEU A 173 1.71 12.95 -15.80
N VAL A 174 2.01 12.99 -14.49
CA VAL A 174 2.99 13.94 -13.92
C VAL A 174 4.37 13.74 -14.54
N ALA A 175 4.79 12.49 -14.75
CA ALA A 175 6.05 12.17 -15.37
C ALA A 175 6.13 12.63 -16.84
N ALA A 176 5.07 12.43 -17.63
CA ALA A 176 4.99 12.91 -19.01
C ALA A 176 5.14 14.44 -19.09
N VAL A 177 4.40 15.15 -18.23
CA VAL A 177 4.47 16.61 -18.09
C VAL A 177 5.90 17.04 -17.75
N ALA A 178 6.51 16.41 -16.75
CA ALA A 178 7.86 16.76 -16.32
C ALA A 178 8.90 16.49 -17.42
N LEU A 179 8.79 15.38 -18.16
CA LEU A 179 9.66 15.08 -19.30
C LEU A 179 9.50 16.11 -20.43
N HIS A 180 8.28 16.58 -20.69
CA HIS A 180 8.04 17.63 -21.68
C HIS A 180 8.69 18.96 -21.25
N GLU A 181 8.47 19.39 -20.00
CA GLU A 181 9.06 20.62 -19.47
C GLU A 181 10.60 20.54 -19.37
N LEU A 182 11.16 19.33 -19.21
CA LEU A 182 12.60 19.06 -19.29
C LEU A 182 13.11 18.90 -20.73
N ARG A 183 12.28 19.17 -21.76
CA ARG A 183 12.62 19.09 -23.18
C ARG A 183 13.03 17.68 -23.65
N ARG A 184 12.49 16.64 -23.01
CA ARG A 184 12.75 15.22 -23.31
C ARG A 184 11.58 14.50 -23.96
N LEU A 185 10.39 15.09 -23.95
CA LEU A 185 9.19 14.55 -24.59
C LEU A 185 8.60 15.61 -25.52
N PRO A 186 8.41 15.34 -26.82
CA PRO A 186 7.81 16.31 -27.72
C PRO A 186 6.32 16.52 -27.40
N ARG A 187 5.81 17.71 -27.75
CA ARG A 187 4.44 18.13 -27.41
C ARG A 187 3.37 17.16 -27.94
N SER A 188 3.51 16.70 -29.19
CA SER A 188 2.55 15.77 -29.80
C SER A 188 2.43 14.46 -29.01
N VAL A 189 3.56 13.89 -28.61
CA VAL A 189 3.61 12.68 -27.79
C VAL A 189 3.02 12.95 -26.41
N LEU A 190 3.31 14.09 -25.78
CA LEU A 190 2.69 14.47 -24.49
C LEU A 190 1.16 14.43 -24.57
N TRP A 191 0.57 15.06 -25.59
CA TRP A 191 -0.89 15.08 -25.76
C TRP A 191 -1.46 13.68 -26.00
N ALA A 192 -0.80 12.88 -26.84
CA ALA A 192 -1.23 11.51 -27.13
C ALA A 192 -1.20 10.62 -25.88
N VAL A 193 -0.09 10.63 -25.12
CA VAL A 193 0.02 9.83 -23.89
C VAL A 193 -0.92 10.36 -22.80
N ALA A 194 -1.13 11.67 -22.70
CA ALA A 194 -2.06 12.21 -21.72
C ALA A 194 -3.51 11.80 -22.00
N ALA A 195 -3.94 11.80 -23.27
CA ALA A 195 -5.25 11.30 -23.66
C ALA A 195 -5.42 9.81 -23.31
N LEU A 196 -4.42 8.98 -23.64
CA LEU A 196 -4.41 7.55 -23.28
C LEU A 196 -4.48 7.34 -21.76
N LEU A 197 -3.66 8.06 -20.99
CA LEU A 197 -3.60 7.93 -19.53
C LEU A 197 -4.91 8.38 -18.87
N VAL A 198 -5.51 9.50 -19.31
CA VAL A 198 -6.80 9.97 -18.78
C VAL A 198 -7.93 9.01 -19.15
N PHE A 199 -7.93 8.46 -20.36
CA PHE A 199 -8.86 7.41 -20.75
C PHE A 199 -8.72 6.17 -19.86
N ALA A 200 -7.50 5.69 -19.62
CA ALA A 200 -7.26 4.57 -18.72
C ALA A 200 -7.63 4.88 -17.26
N ILE A 201 -7.45 6.13 -16.79
CA ILE A 201 -7.92 6.57 -15.47
C ILE A 201 -9.43 6.45 -15.37
N GLU A 202 -10.17 6.84 -16.42
CA GLU A 202 -11.62 6.63 -16.49
C GLU A 202 -11.94 5.14 -16.37
N LEU A 203 -11.28 4.26 -17.14
CA LEU A 203 -11.55 2.81 -17.14
C LEU A 203 -11.42 2.17 -15.75
N THR A 204 -10.60 2.74 -14.85
CA THR A 204 -10.50 2.26 -13.46
C THR A 204 -11.76 2.52 -12.62
N ALA A 205 -12.59 3.48 -13.05
CA ALA A 205 -13.74 4.01 -12.33
C ALA A 205 -13.38 4.51 -10.92
N SER A 206 -12.19 5.07 -10.74
CA SER A 206 -11.68 5.49 -9.43
C SER A 206 -12.08 6.92 -9.07
N ARG A 207 -12.76 7.10 -7.92
CA ARG A 207 -13.05 8.43 -7.36
C ARG A 207 -11.77 9.17 -6.95
N THR A 208 -10.76 8.45 -6.42
CA THR A 208 -9.46 9.05 -6.10
C THR A 208 -8.75 9.52 -7.38
N GLY A 209 -8.99 8.85 -8.50
CA GLY A 209 -8.59 9.30 -9.83
C GLY A 209 -9.09 10.69 -10.18
N ALA A 210 -10.40 10.90 -10.05
CA ALA A 210 -11.02 12.20 -10.33
C ALA A 210 -10.46 13.32 -9.44
N VAL A 211 -10.25 13.07 -8.14
CA VAL A 211 -9.61 14.07 -7.25
C VAL A 211 -8.14 14.30 -7.63
N GLY A 212 -7.43 13.27 -8.07
CA GLY A 212 -6.08 13.41 -8.62
C GLY A 212 -6.04 14.30 -9.86
N LEU A 213 -6.98 14.15 -10.79
CA LEU A 213 -7.11 15.02 -11.96
C LEU A 213 -7.44 16.47 -11.56
N LEU A 214 -8.26 16.69 -10.53
CA LEU A 214 -8.49 18.02 -9.98
C LEU A 214 -7.19 18.65 -9.46
N LEU A 215 -6.35 17.89 -8.76
CA LEU A 215 -5.04 18.38 -8.32
C LEU A 215 -4.14 18.76 -9.51
N LEU A 216 -4.18 17.99 -10.60
CA LEU A 216 -3.44 18.32 -11.83
C LEU A 216 -3.96 19.58 -12.51
N LEU A 217 -5.28 19.78 -12.55
CA LEU A 217 -5.89 21.04 -13.01
C LEU A 217 -5.39 22.22 -12.16
N LEU A 218 -5.41 22.10 -10.83
CA LEU A 218 -4.94 23.16 -9.93
C LEU A 218 -3.44 23.45 -10.16
N TRP A 219 -2.63 22.40 -10.39
CA TRP A 219 -1.22 22.58 -10.73
C TRP A 219 -1.05 23.37 -12.03
N GLY A 220 -1.75 23.02 -13.10
CA GLY A 220 -1.71 23.75 -14.37
C GLY A 220 -2.23 25.19 -14.30
N ALA A 221 -3.27 25.42 -13.48
CA ALA A 221 -3.86 26.73 -13.29
C ALA A 221 -2.91 27.69 -12.55
N PHE A 222 -2.27 27.23 -11.48
CA PHE A 222 -1.51 28.07 -10.56
C PHE A 222 0.01 28.10 -10.81
N ASP A 223 0.61 27.04 -11.36
CA ASP A 223 2.07 27.04 -11.62
C ASP A 223 2.40 27.77 -12.93
N ARG A 224 2.57 29.09 -12.83
CA ARG A 224 2.93 29.96 -13.95
C ARG A 224 4.32 29.69 -14.54
N ARG A 225 5.12 28.81 -13.93
CA ARG A 225 6.44 28.40 -14.44
C ARG A 225 6.35 27.33 -15.52
N LEU A 226 5.20 26.68 -15.68
CA LEU A 226 4.94 25.71 -16.73
C LEU A 226 4.73 26.40 -18.08
N SER A 227 5.12 25.74 -19.16
CA SER A 227 4.82 26.22 -20.51
C SER A 227 3.30 26.36 -20.74
N PRO A 228 2.84 27.30 -21.61
CA PRO A 228 1.41 27.45 -21.92
C PRO A 228 0.77 26.17 -22.45
N ALA A 229 1.54 25.36 -23.19
CA ALA A 229 1.12 24.07 -23.71
C ALA A 229 0.74 23.09 -22.59
N THR A 230 1.62 22.95 -21.61
CA THR A 230 1.42 22.08 -20.44
C THR A 230 0.28 22.58 -19.57
N ARG A 231 0.20 23.88 -19.33
CA ARG A 231 -0.91 24.47 -18.56
C ARG A 231 -2.25 24.20 -19.22
N GLY A 232 -2.35 24.40 -20.53
CA GLY A 232 -3.55 24.08 -21.31
C GLY A 232 -3.94 22.61 -21.21
N LEU A 233 -2.97 21.68 -21.35
CA LEU A 233 -3.21 20.25 -21.18
C LEU A 233 -3.78 19.91 -19.80
N LEU A 234 -3.11 20.38 -18.73
CA LEU A 234 -3.49 20.08 -17.35
C LEU A 234 -4.89 20.60 -17.02
N VAL A 235 -5.21 21.83 -17.44
CA VAL A 235 -6.55 22.41 -17.27
C VAL A 235 -7.61 21.65 -18.06
N LEU A 236 -7.26 21.08 -19.22
CA LEU A 236 -8.17 20.29 -20.04
C LEU A 236 -8.35 18.83 -19.57
N THR A 237 -7.60 18.36 -18.56
CA THR A 237 -7.72 16.98 -18.08
C THR A 237 -9.14 16.58 -17.64
N PRO A 238 -9.97 17.41 -16.97
CA PRO A 238 -11.34 17.03 -16.65
C PRO A 238 -12.25 16.96 -17.89
N VAL A 239 -11.98 17.77 -18.91
CA VAL A 239 -12.70 17.72 -20.19
C VAL A 239 -12.35 16.41 -20.93
N LEU A 240 -11.08 16.03 -20.94
CA LEU A 240 -10.65 14.73 -21.49
C LEU A 240 -11.31 13.56 -20.75
N TYR A 241 -11.40 13.64 -19.41
CA TYR A 241 -12.07 12.63 -18.58
C TYR A 241 -13.58 12.55 -18.87
N ALA A 242 -14.26 13.70 -18.95
CA ALA A 242 -15.68 13.77 -19.30
C ALA A 242 -15.95 13.27 -20.73
N GLY A 243 -15.07 13.59 -21.68
CA GLY A 243 -15.13 13.08 -23.05
C GLY A 243 -14.94 11.56 -23.11
N ALA A 244 -13.99 11.02 -22.34
CA ALA A 244 -13.79 9.57 -22.19
C ALA A 244 -15.05 8.90 -21.62
N TYR A 245 -15.59 9.43 -20.52
CA TYR A 245 -16.84 8.95 -19.92
C TYR A 245 -18.00 8.93 -20.94
N GLY A 246 -18.19 10.03 -21.68
CA GLY A 246 -19.23 10.12 -22.72
C GLY A 246 -19.03 9.09 -23.83
N ALA A 247 -17.80 8.89 -24.29
CA ALA A 247 -17.48 7.88 -25.29
C ALA A 247 -17.78 6.45 -24.79
N MET A 248 -17.48 6.15 -23.52
CA MET A 248 -17.78 4.84 -22.92
C MET A 248 -19.26 4.61 -22.68
N ALA A 249 -20.01 5.64 -22.29
CA ALA A 249 -21.45 5.56 -22.19
C ALA A 249 -22.08 5.23 -23.57
N TRP A 250 -21.59 5.89 -24.63
CA TRP A 250 -22.06 5.64 -26.00
C TRP A 250 -21.69 4.25 -26.52
N VAL A 251 -20.49 3.74 -26.22
CA VAL A 251 -20.07 2.37 -26.60
C VAL A 251 -20.81 1.30 -25.79
N GLY A 252 -21.10 1.58 -24.52
CA GLY A 252 -21.80 0.66 -23.62
C GLY A 252 -23.29 0.53 -23.89
N GLU A 253 -23.93 1.59 -24.42
CA GLU A 253 -25.38 1.66 -24.65
C GLU A 253 -25.92 0.53 -25.55
N PRO A 254 -25.35 0.22 -26.73
CA PRO A 254 -25.85 -0.87 -27.60
C PRO A 254 -25.69 -2.27 -27.00
N SER A 255 -24.76 -2.42 -26.04
CA SER A 255 -24.45 -3.71 -25.40
C SER A 255 -25.05 -3.86 -24.01
N HIS A 256 -25.78 -2.85 -23.51
CA HIS A 256 -26.25 -2.74 -22.12
C HIS A 256 -25.14 -2.95 -21.08
N LEU A 257 -23.88 -2.77 -21.48
CA LEU A 257 -22.71 -2.95 -20.62
C LEU A 257 -22.32 -1.59 -20.05
N ALA A 258 -22.39 -1.45 -18.74
CA ALA A 258 -21.84 -0.29 -18.06
C ALA A 258 -20.30 -0.41 -18.04
N ILE A 259 -19.61 0.62 -18.54
CA ILE A 259 -18.14 0.67 -18.67
C ILE A 259 -17.58 1.87 -17.90
N GLY A 260 -16.43 1.70 -17.25
CA GLY A 260 -15.74 2.78 -16.58
C GLY A 260 -16.53 3.35 -15.41
N ALA A 261 -16.64 4.67 -15.31
CA ALA A 261 -17.39 5.30 -14.23
C ALA A 261 -18.89 4.93 -14.25
N SER A 262 -19.47 4.62 -15.42
CA SER A 262 -20.86 4.14 -15.50
C SER A 262 -21.04 2.76 -14.86
N ALA A 263 -20.04 1.87 -14.97
CA ALA A 263 -20.04 0.56 -14.30
C ALA A 263 -20.13 0.70 -12.78
N ARG A 264 -19.39 1.66 -12.23
CA ARG A 264 -19.42 1.94 -10.79
C ARG A 264 -20.75 2.51 -10.32
N LEU A 265 -21.42 3.31 -11.15
CA LEU A 265 -22.76 3.82 -10.84
C LEU A 265 -23.80 2.69 -10.85
N ALA A 266 -23.67 1.74 -11.79
CA ALA A 266 -24.51 0.55 -11.87
C ALA A 266 -24.35 -0.40 -10.67
N ASP A 267 -23.12 -0.56 -10.15
CA ASP A 267 -22.81 -1.35 -8.94
C ASP A 267 -23.32 -0.71 -7.62
N GLY A 268 -24.20 0.28 -7.67
CA GLY A 268 -24.71 1.00 -6.50
C GLY A 268 -23.71 1.97 -5.86
N GLY A 269 -22.51 2.11 -6.43
CA GLY A 269 -21.45 3.01 -5.97
C GLY A 269 -21.66 4.49 -6.34
N GLY A 270 -22.90 4.94 -6.48
CA GLY A 270 -23.30 6.29 -6.92
C GLY A 270 -24.10 7.09 -5.90
N LEU A 271 -24.86 8.08 -6.40
CA LEU A 271 -25.77 8.95 -5.62
C LEU A 271 -26.85 8.15 -4.87
N SER A 272 -27.12 6.91 -5.30
CA SER A 272 -28.02 5.95 -4.65
C SER A 272 -27.67 5.68 -3.19
N ASP A 273 -26.38 5.69 -2.83
CA ASP A 273 -25.88 5.52 -1.45
C ASP A 273 -26.19 6.74 -0.54
N LEU A 274 -26.54 7.89 -1.14
CA LEU A 274 -26.92 9.13 -0.45
C LEU A 274 -28.44 9.37 -0.44
N THR A 275 -29.17 8.86 -1.44
CA THR A 275 -30.62 9.07 -1.59
C THR A 275 -31.47 7.90 -1.11
N ALA A 276 -30.95 6.67 -1.11
CA ALA A 276 -31.54 5.57 -0.35
C ALA A 276 -30.95 5.65 1.06
N GLY A 277 -31.77 5.88 2.09
CA GLY A 277 -31.34 6.14 3.48
C GLY A 277 -30.59 5.01 4.20
N GLY A 278 -29.89 4.12 3.48
CA GLY A 278 -28.97 3.13 4.01
C GLY A 278 -27.66 3.16 3.23
N SER A 279 -26.68 3.93 3.72
CA SER A 279 -25.29 3.79 3.27
C SER A 279 -24.84 2.34 3.46
N SER A 280 -24.11 1.76 2.50
CA SER A 280 -23.49 0.44 2.65
C SER A 280 -22.92 0.23 4.07
N PRO A 281 -23.21 -0.90 4.77
CA PRO A 281 -22.63 -1.20 6.07
C PRO A 281 -21.10 -1.08 6.07
N ASN A 282 -20.48 -1.36 4.93
CA ASN A 282 -19.03 -1.32 4.68
C ASN A 282 -18.53 0.04 4.17
N SER A 283 -19.32 1.10 4.34
CA SER A 283 -18.89 2.44 4.00
C SER A 283 -17.67 2.84 4.83
N ARG A 284 -16.74 3.60 4.22
CA ARG A 284 -15.56 4.15 4.91
C ARG A 284 -15.92 4.99 6.14
N LEU A 285 -17.12 5.59 6.16
CA LEU A 285 -17.62 6.34 7.31
C LEU A 285 -17.88 5.43 8.52
N ASN A 286 -18.45 4.24 8.31
CA ASN A 286 -18.66 3.27 9.40
C ASN A 286 -17.34 2.69 9.90
N ILE A 287 -16.39 2.44 9.00
CA ILE A 287 -15.01 2.07 9.38
C ILE A 287 -14.40 3.15 10.26
N ALA A 288 -14.46 4.42 9.83
CA ALA A 288 -13.92 5.55 10.57
C ALA A 288 -14.60 5.74 11.94
N ARG A 289 -15.91 5.48 12.07
CA ARG A 289 -16.63 5.51 13.36
C ARG A 289 -16.09 4.47 14.34
N ASN A 290 -15.89 3.23 13.89
CA ASN A 290 -15.29 2.18 14.73
C ASN A 290 -13.85 2.51 15.12
N THR A 291 -13.06 3.01 14.17
CA THR A 291 -11.69 3.46 14.43
C THR A 291 -11.66 4.57 15.46
N TRP A 292 -12.56 5.56 15.35
CA TRP A 292 -12.67 6.65 16.31
C TRP A 292 -13.01 6.15 17.71
N ALA A 293 -13.94 5.20 17.82
CA ALA A 293 -14.27 4.57 19.10
C ALA A 293 -13.06 3.86 19.73
N LEU A 294 -12.22 3.18 18.95
CA LEU A 294 -10.95 2.61 19.44
C LEU A 294 -9.94 3.70 19.89
N ILE A 295 -9.84 4.81 19.14
CA ILE A 295 -8.98 5.96 19.51
C ILE A 295 -9.43 6.54 20.85
N VAL A 296 -10.74 6.75 21.04
CA VAL A 296 -11.30 7.28 22.30
C VAL A 296 -11.05 6.31 23.45
N ALA A 297 -11.14 5.00 23.21
CA ALA A 297 -10.83 3.99 24.23
C ALA A 297 -9.33 3.92 24.56
N GLN A 298 -8.43 4.22 23.61
CA GLN A 298 -6.98 4.06 23.75
C GLN A 298 -6.20 5.31 23.29
N PRO A 299 -6.44 6.49 23.89
CA PRO A 299 -5.99 7.76 23.31
C PRO A 299 -4.48 7.98 23.38
N LEU A 300 -3.78 7.34 24.34
CA LEU A 300 -2.36 7.59 24.59
C LEU A 300 -1.43 6.67 23.80
N LEU A 301 -1.65 5.36 23.89
CA LEU A 301 -0.76 4.35 23.29
C LEU A 301 -1.36 3.68 22.05
N GLY A 302 -2.63 3.94 21.76
CA GLY A 302 -3.36 3.21 20.73
C GLY A 302 -3.54 1.73 21.09
N VAL A 303 -3.90 0.95 20.07
CA VAL A 303 -4.01 -0.52 20.17
C VAL A 303 -2.67 -1.22 19.95
N GLY A 304 -1.63 -0.51 19.53
CA GLY A 304 -0.34 -1.07 19.11
C GLY A 304 -0.20 -1.07 17.58
N PHE A 305 1.03 -0.84 17.09
CA PHE A 305 1.33 -0.92 15.66
C PHE A 305 0.98 -2.31 15.13
N GLY A 306 0.25 -2.37 14.01
CA GLY A 306 -0.19 -3.61 13.37
C GLY A 306 -1.32 -4.36 14.08
N GLU A 307 -1.88 -3.83 15.16
CA GLU A 307 -2.89 -4.52 15.98
C GLU A 307 -4.33 -4.03 15.71
N PHE A 308 -4.52 -3.12 14.74
CA PHE A 308 -5.84 -2.53 14.45
C PHE A 308 -6.89 -3.60 14.14
N ASN A 309 -6.63 -4.51 13.21
CA ASN A 309 -7.60 -5.54 12.85
C ASN A 309 -7.95 -6.45 14.04
N PHE A 310 -6.94 -6.89 14.78
CA PHE A 310 -7.12 -7.76 15.93
C PHE A 310 -8.01 -7.12 17.00
N ALA A 311 -7.66 -5.90 17.42
CA ALA A 311 -8.44 -5.14 18.40
C ALA A 311 -9.86 -4.85 17.88
N TRP A 312 -10.00 -4.49 16.59
CA TRP A 312 -11.28 -4.20 15.97
C TRP A 312 -12.19 -5.43 15.86
N SER A 313 -11.65 -6.60 15.48
CA SER A 313 -12.42 -7.84 15.33
C SER A 313 -13.01 -8.34 16.66
N ILE A 314 -12.28 -8.17 17.76
CA ILE A 314 -12.69 -8.66 19.09
C ILE A 314 -13.53 -7.64 19.87
N THR A 315 -13.42 -6.35 19.54
CA THR A 315 -14.22 -5.30 20.18
C THR A 315 -15.65 -5.30 19.64
N ALA A 316 -16.63 -5.16 20.53
CA ALA A 316 -18.04 -5.03 20.16
C ALA A 316 -18.34 -3.65 19.58
N PHE A 317 -18.96 -3.61 18.39
CA PHE A 317 -19.41 -2.37 17.77
C PHE A 317 -20.87 -2.48 17.32
N PRO A 318 -21.79 -1.67 17.90
CA PRO A 318 -23.17 -1.61 17.42
C PRO A 318 -23.22 -1.20 15.94
N GLY A 319 -23.79 -2.06 15.09
CA GLY A 319 -23.91 -1.76 13.66
C GLY A 319 -22.57 -1.72 12.90
N ARG A 320 -21.60 -2.55 13.30
CA ARG A 320 -20.30 -2.64 12.61
C ARG A 320 -20.45 -2.98 11.12
N PRO A 321 -19.47 -2.58 10.28
CA PRO A 321 -19.31 -3.14 8.95
C PRO A 321 -19.26 -4.67 8.94
N THR A 322 -19.90 -5.29 7.95
CA THR A 322 -19.98 -6.73 7.77
C THR A 322 -18.76 -7.32 7.07
N ALA A 323 -17.97 -6.50 6.36
CA ALA A 323 -16.71 -6.90 5.77
C ALA A 323 -15.54 -6.77 6.76
N PHE A 324 -14.58 -7.68 6.68
CA PHE A 324 -13.32 -7.58 7.38
C PHE A 324 -12.37 -6.62 6.66
N PHE A 325 -11.61 -5.86 7.43
CA PHE A 325 -10.58 -4.97 6.92
C PHE A 325 -9.38 -4.98 7.85
N ASP A 326 -8.20 -4.93 7.26
CA ASP A 326 -6.91 -4.86 7.93
C ASP A 326 -6.45 -3.42 8.23
N HIS A 327 -7.09 -2.43 7.60
CA HIS A 327 -6.75 -1.01 7.72
C HIS A 327 -7.99 -0.12 7.87
N THR A 328 -7.76 1.08 8.40
CA THR A 328 -8.75 2.15 8.58
C THR A 328 -9.10 2.90 7.29
N HIS A 329 -8.40 2.60 6.19
CA HIS A 329 -8.45 3.34 4.92
C HIS A 329 -8.13 4.84 5.06
N SER A 330 -7.40 5.26 6.10
CA SER A 330 -6.93 6.64 6.22
C SER A 330 -5.66 6.70 7.05
N LEU A 331 -4.55 7.14 6.44
CA LEU A 331 -3.24 7.18 7.10
C LEU A 331 -3.26 7.92 8.45
N PRO A 332 -3.88 9.11 8.61
CA PRO A 332 -3.95 9.76 9.91
C PRO A 332 -4.72 8.95 10.96
N LEU A 333 -5.85 8.33 10.57
CA LEU A 333 -6.64 7.50 11.49
C LEU A 333 -5.90 6.22 11.85
N GLN A 334 -5.20 5.60 10.89
CA GLN A 334 -4.37 4.41 11.13
C GLN A 334 -3.29 4.72 12.17
N LEU A 335 -2.54 5.81 11.97
CA LEU A 335 -1.50 6.21 12.91
C LEU A 335 -2.10 6.52 14.28
N ALA A 336 -3.22 7.23 14.35
CA ALA A 336 -3.87 7.57 15.61
C ALA A 336 -4.37 6.35 16.39
N VAL A 337 -5.01 5.39 15.72
CA VAL A 337 -5.56 4.19 16.39
C VAL A 337 -4.46 3.24 16.84
N GLU A 338 -3.38 3.09 16.07
CA GLU A 338 -2.31 2.14 16.40
C GLU A 338 -1.25 2.72 17.34
N LEU A 339 -0.88 3.99 17.17
CA LEU A 339 0.21 4.63 17.92
C LEU A 339 -0.27 5.47 19.11
N GLY A 340 -1.57 5.78 19.17
CA GLY A 340 -2.13 6.78 20.06
C GLY A 340 -1.87 8.22 19.58
N LEU A 341 -2.68 9.16 20.09
CA LEU A 341 -2.69 10.56 19.66
C LEU A 341 -1.34 11.27 19.82
N PRO A 342 -0.55 11.10 20.90
CA PRO A 342 0.73 11.81 21.06
C PRO A 342 1.76 11.41 20.00
N LEU A 343 1.98 10.10 19.81
CA LEU A 343 2.98 9.61 18.85
C LEU A 343 2.51 9.81 17.41
N ALA A 344 1.22 9.56 17.12
CA ALA A 344 0.64 9.85 15.81
C ALA A 344 0.75 11.34 15.45
N GLY A 345 0.44 12.24 16.40
CA GLY A 345 0.57 13.68 16.22
C GLY A 345 2.00 14.10 15.91
N LEU A 346 2.99 13.54 16.60
CA LEU A 346 4.41 13.77 16.32
C LEU A 346 4.81 13.29 14.92
N VAL A 347 4.42 12.07 14.54
CA VAL A 347 4.70 11.52 13.20
C VAL A 347 4.07 12.39 12.12
N LEU A 348 2.79 12.76 12.26
CA LEU A 348 2.08 13.63 11.30
C LEU A 348 2.71 15.02 11.21
N LEU A 349 3.13 15.60 12.34
CA LEU A 349 3.85 16.88 12.36
C LEU A 349 5.17 16.79 11.62
N LEU A 350 5.94 15.71 11.80
CA LEU A 350 7.22 15.50 11.11
C LEU A 350 7.00 15.32 9.60
N LEU A 351 5.99 14.56 9.18
CA LEU A 351 5.59 14.41 7.78
C LEU A 351 5.16 15.75 7.17
N LEU A 352 4.32 16.53 7.86
CA LEU A 352 3.92 17.86 7.42
C LEU A 352 5.12 18.81 7.32
N THR A 353 6.02 18.76 8.30
CA THR A 353 7.26 19.56 8.29
C THR A 353 8.13 19.21 7.09
N ALA A 354 8.26 17.93 6.74
CA ALA A 354 8.96 17.49 5.54
C ALA A 354 8.24 17.97 4.26
N LEU A 355 6.90 17.95 4.22
CA LEU A 355 6.14 18.43 3.07
C LEU A 355 6.30 19.94 2.86
N VAL A 356 6.22 20.73 3.94
CA VAL A 356 6.44 22.18 3.91
C VAL A 356 7.87 22.51 3.53
N GLN A 357 8.86 21.75 3.99
CA GLN A 357 10.25 21.92 3.56
C GLN A 357 10.45 21.61 2.08
N ALA A 358 9.86 20.53 1.58
CA ALA A 358 9.88 20.19 0.17
C ALA A 358 9.28 21.33 -0.66
N TRP A 359 8.08 21.80 -0.31
CA TRP A 359 7.43 22.97 -0.94
C TRP A 359 8.32 24.21 -0.95
N ARG A 360 8.89 24.56 0.20
CA ARG A 360 9.78 25.74 0.35
C ARG A 360 11.03 25.64 -0.54
N ARG A 361 11.58 24.44 -0.71
CA ARG A 361 12.75 24.19 -1.55
C ARG A 361 12.40 24.22 -3.04
N THR A 362 11.31 23.55 -3.44
CA THR A 362 10.84 23.56 -4.82
C THR A 362 10.47 24.96 -5.28
N ALA A 363 9.92 25.79 -4.39
CA ALA A 363 9.61 27.18 -4.67
C ALA A 363 10.86 28.03 -4.97
N ARG A 364 11.97 27.75 -4.29
CA ARG A 364 13.26 28.46 -4.44
C ARG A 364 14.16 27.88 -5.52
N ALA A 365 13.94 26.65 -5.97
CA ALA A 365 14.73 26.05 -7.03
C ALA A 365 14.50 26.76 -8.36
N SER A 366 15.51 26.78 -9.24
CA SER A 366 15.45 27.34 -10.59
C SER A 366 15.82 26.31 -11.67
N GLY A 367 15.44 26.59 -12.92
CA GLY A 367 15.75 25.75 -14.09
C GLY A 367 15.19 24.32 -14.01
N ASP A 368 15.88 23.40 -14.68
CA ASP A 368 15.49 21.99 -14.79
C ASP A 368 15.37 21.29 -13.41
N ALA A 369 16.20 21.69 -12.44
CA ALA A 369 16.14 21.16 -11.07
C ALA A 369 14.82 21.52 -10.38
N ALA A 370 14.29 22.73 -10.64
CA ALA A 370 13.00 23.15 -10.12
C ALA A 370 11.85 22.33 -10.70
N THR A 371 11.87 22.09 -12.02
CA THR A 371 10.86 21.27 -12.70
C THR A 371 10.84 19.84 -12.14
N ALA A 372 12.01 19.21 -12.01
CA ALA A 372 12.15 17.89 -11.41
C ALA A 372 11.62 17.86 -9.98
N ALA A 373 12.02 18.84 -9.15
CA ALA A 373 11.62 18.87 -7.74
C ALA A 373 10.11 19.14 -7.55
N ARG A 374 9.50 20.02 -8.36
CA ARG A 374 8.05 20.26 -8.35
C ARG A 374 7.29 19.00 -8.76
N ALA A 375 7.71 18.34 -9.83
CA ALA A 375 7.10 17.09 -10.27
C ALA A 375 7.23 15.99 -9.20
N SER A 376 8.41 15.84 -8.56
CA SER A 376 8.57 14.92 -7.42
C SER A 376 7.63 15.23 -6.26
N LEU A 377 7.44 16.51 -5.91
CA LEU A 377 6.48 16.91 -4.88
C LEU A 377 5.04 16.56 -5.29
N LEU A 378 4.66 16.74 -6.55
CA LEU A 378 3.35 16.33 -7.06
C LEU A 378 3.12 14.82 -6.98
N LEU A 379 4.13 13.99 -7.25
CA LEU A 379 4.04 12.53 -7.05
C LEU A 379 3.71 12.18 -5.58
N VAL A 380 4.38 12.85 -4.63
CA VAL A 380 4.15 12.68 -3.18
C VAL A 380 2.76 13.17 -2.77
N LEU A 381 2.29 14.30 -3.30
CA LEU A 381 0.96 14.84 -3.00
C LEU A 381 -0.15 13.91 -3.52
N LEU A 382 0.00 13.34 -4.72
CA LEU A 382 -0.97 12.41 -5.28
C LEU A 382 -1.11 11.13 -4.45
N ILE A 383 0.00 10.52 -4.05
CA ILE A 383 -0.04 9.29 -3.24
C ILE A 383 -0.45 9.60 -1.79
N GLY A 384 -0.10 10.79 -1.27
CA GLY A 384 -0.58 11.29 0.02
C GLY A 384 -2.10 11.45 0.03
N LEU A 385 -2.68 12.05 -1.00
CA LEU A 385 -4.12 12.19 -1.19
C LEU A 385 -4.81 10.81 -1.25
N HIS A 386 -4.25 9.87 -2.01
CA HIS A 386 -4.76 8.50 -2.05
C HIS A 386 -4.70 7.84 -0.66
N SER A 387 -3.63 8.13 0.11
CA SER A 387 -3.45 7.62 1.47
C SER A 387 -4.40 8.21 2.52
N LEU A 388 -5.20 9.23 2.17
CA LEU A 388 -6.24 9.75 3.06
C LEU A 388 -7.52 8.90 3.04
N VAL A 389 -7.68 8.07 2.01
CA VAL A 389 -8.91 7.30 1.76
C VAL A 389 -8.68 5.82 1.41
N GLU A 390 -7.42 5.40 1.28
CA GLU A 390 -6.94 4.04 1.08
C GLU A 390 -5.51 3.91 1.66
N TYR A 391 -4.88 2.74 1.50
CA TYR A 391 -3.56 2.41 2.06
C TYR A 391 -2.50 2.06 0.99
N PRO A 392 -2.31 2.85 -0.08
CA PRO A 392 -1.35 2.51 -1.14
C PRO A 392 0.11 2.42 -0.64
N LEU A 393 0.44 3.13 0.44
CA LEU A 393 1.79 3.14 1.02
C LEU A 393 2.15 1.87 1.80
N TRP A 394 1.21 0.92 1.96
CA TRP A 394 1.52 -0.43 2.44
C TRP A 394 2.13 -1.32 1.37
N TYR A 395 2.15 -0.86 0.11
CA TYR A 395 2.70 -1.61 -1.01
C TYR A 395 4.05 -1.02 -1.42
N ALA A 396 5.09 -1.86 -1.42
CA ALA A 396 6.46 -1.44 -1.73
C ALA A 396 6.60 -0.73 -3.10
N TYR A 397 5.81 -1.14 -4.10
CA TYR A 397 5.81 -0.53 -5.44
C TYR A 397 5.27 0.91 -5.48
N PHE A 398 4.60 1.40 -4.41
CA PHE A 398 4.29 2.81 -4.22
C PHE A 398 5.17 3.46 -3.15
N LEU A 399 5.40 2.80 -2.02
CA LEU A 399 6.16 3.35 -0.90
C LEU A 399 7.57 3.78 -1.32
N LEU A 400 8.31 2.92 -2.03
CA LEU A 400 9.71 3.16 -2.39
C LEU A 400 9.90 4.30 -3.41
N PRO A 401 9.19 4.34 -4.55
CA PRO A 401 9.27 5.49 -5.46
C PRO A 401 8.73 6.78 -4.84
N ALA A 402 7.71 6.72 -3.97
CA ALA A 402 7.24 7.90 -3.24
C ALA A 402 8.31 8.44 -2.29
N ALA A 403 8.97 7.57 -1.53
CA ALA A 403 10.08 7.93 -0.65
C ALA A 403 11.27 8.52 -1.43
N LEU A 404 11.59 7.95 -2.60
CA LEU A 404 12.61 8.48 -3.51
C LEU A 404 12.25 9.89 -4.01
N ALA A 405 11.01 10.10 -4.47
CA ALA A 405 10.52 11.39 -4.94
C ALA A 405 10.50 12.44 -3.81
N TRP A 406 10.05 12.06 -2.62
CA TRP A 406 10.06 12.97 -1.47
C TRP A 406 11.48 13.36 -1.10
N GLY A 407 12.39 12.39 -1.02
CA GLY A 407 13.83 12.62 -0.87
C GLY A 407 14.37 13.60 -1.91
N PHE A 408 14.03 13.40 -3.19
CA PHE A 408 14.46 14.27 -4.28
C PHE A 408 14.00 15.72 -4.08
N SER A 409 12.72 15.94 -3.75
CA SER A 409 12.19 17.28 -3.48
C SER A 409 12.84 17.97 -2.27
N LEU A 410 13.17 17.20 -1.22
CA LEU A 410 13.88 17.68 -0.03
C LEU A 410 15.36 17.96 -0.29
N GLY A 411 15.97 17.27 -1.25
CA GLY A 411 17.35 17.47 -1.67
C GLY A 411 17.55 18.63 -2.64
N ALA A 412 16.48 19.15 -3.24
CA ALA A 412 16.56 20.23 -4.23
C ALA A 412 17.34 21.45 -3.68
N PRO A 413 18.24 22.04 -4.49
CA PRO A 413 19.02 23.20 -4.08
C PRO A 413 18.10 24.41 -3.86
N ALA A 414 18.26 25.09 -2.72
CA ALA A 414 17.64 26.39 -2.51
C ALA A 414 18.48 27.45 -3.23
N ALA A 415 17.85 28.44 -3.89
CA ALA A 415 18.54 29.49 -4.64
C ALA A 415 19.51 30.37 -3.83
N ASP A 416 19.51 30.26 -2.49
CA ASP A 416 20.46 30.98 -1.66
C ASP A 416 21.82 30.31 -1.77
N GLY A 417 22.72 30.97 -2.51
CA GLY A 417 24.05 30.51 -2.85
C GLY A 417 24.82 29.98 -1.64
N TRP A 418 24.99 28.67 -1.60
CA TRP A 418 26.24 28.12 -1.10
C TRP A 418 27.31 28.48 -2.13
N VAL A 419 27.86 29.68 -2.02
CA VAL A 419 29.22 29.93 -2.46
C VAL A 419 30.07 29.05 -1.56
N GLU A 420 30.48 27.88 -2.06
CA GLU A 420 31.55 27.15 -1.43
C GLU A 420 32.72 28.12 -1.26
N PRO A 421 33.24 28.34 -0.03
CA PRO A 421 34.35 29.25 0.18
C PRO A 421 35.49 28.87 -0.78
N PRO A 422 36.13 29.86 -1.46
CA PRO A 422 37.24 29.59 -2.36
C PRO A 422 38.38 28.94 -1.57
N GLY A 423 38.45 27.61 -1.60
CA GLY A 423 39.29 26.80 -0.71
C GLY A 423 38.75 25.38 -0.49
N ALA A 424 37.43 25.16 -0.64
CA ALA A 424 36.82 23.82 -0.53
C ALA A 424 37.12 22.88 -1.72
N ARG A 425 37.83 23.36 -2.75
CA ARG A 425 38.21 22.58 -3.94
C ARG A 425 39.27 21.50 -3.65
N SER A 426 39.94 21.53 -2.49
CA SER A 426 40.88 20.46 -2.08
C SER A 426 40.21 19.27 -1.35
N ALA A 427 38.89 19.33 -1.10
CA ALA A 427 38.15 18.25 -0.45
C ALA A 427 37.40 17.33 -1.44
N HIS A 428 37.94 17.07 -2.62
CA HIS A 428 37.36 16.11 -3.58
C HIS A 428 37.63 14.62 -3.24
N GLN A 429 38.25 14.32 -2.10
CA GLN A 429 38.59 12.96 -1.67
C GLN A 429 37.66 12.28 -0.61
N PRO A 430 36.78 12.93 0.20
CA PRO A 430 35.93 12.22 1.16
C PRO A 430 34.57 11.75 0.60
N LEU A 431 34.11 12.26 -0.55
CA LEU A 431 32.83 11.88 -1.17
C LEU A 431 32.85 10.45 -1.75
N ARG A 432 33.99 9.99 -2.27
CA ARG A 432 34.14 8.60 -2.74
C ARG A 432 34.13 7.58 -1.60
N ARG A 433 34.61 7.96 -0.40
CA ARG A 433 34.66 7.08 0.78
C ARG A 433 33.32 6.76 1.40
N HIS A 434 32.22 7.43 1.05
CA HIS A 434 30.89 7.12 1.58
C HIS A 434 29.93 6.60 0.50
N ALA A 435 30.31 6.69 -0.78
CA ALA A 435 29.52 6.17 -1.89
C ALA A 435 29.36 4.64 -1.84
N TRP A 436 30.39 3.90 -1.37
CA TRP A 436 30.30 2.44 -1.20
C TRP A 436 29.36 2.03 -0.06
N LEU A 437 29.26 2.84 1.00
CA LEU A 437 28.28 2.63 2.08
C LEU A 437 26.85 2.82 1.55
N GLY A 438 26.61 3.90 0.80
CA GLY A 438 25.31 4.14 0.15
C GLY A 438 24.93 3.08 -0.87
N ALA A 439 25.90 2.65 -1.69
CA ALA A 439 25.70 1.56 -2.63
C ALA A 439 25.41 0.24 -1.88
N GLY A 440 26.14 -0.04 -0.81
CA GLY A 440 25.94 -1.18 0.07
C GLY A 440 24.56 -1.20 0.70
N ALA A 441 24.05 -0.06 1.18
CA ALA A 441 22.69 0.04 1.71
C ALA A 441 21.63 -0.32 0.65
N GLY A 442 21.78 0.16 -0.59
CA GLY A 442 20.91 -0.23 -1.70
C GLY A 442 21.00 -1.72 -2.04
N LEU A 443 22.19 -2.31 -2.00
CA LEU A 443 22.39 -3.76 -2.19
C LEU A 443 21.76 -4.59 -1.08
N VAL A 444 21.81 -4.13 0.18
CA VAL A 444 21.13 -4.79 1.30
C VAL A 444 19.61 -4.76 1.12
N VAL A 445 19.04 -3.62 0.70
CA VAL A 445 17.62 -3.54 0.36
C VAL A 445 17.30 -4.50 -0.79
N SER A 446 18.14 -4.53 -1.83
CA SER A 446 17.95 -5.41 -2.98
C SER A 446 17.93 -6.89 -2.58
N ALA A 447 18.94 -7.30 -1.80
CA ALA A 447 19.03 -8.66 -1.25
C ALA A 447 17.84 -8.98 -0.34
N GLY A 448 17.36 -8.02 0.45
CA GLY A 448 16.18 -8.17 1.29
C GLY A 448 14.92 -8.57 0.50
N GLY A 449 14.70 -7.98 -0.67
CA GLY A 449 13.59 -8.34 -1.56
C GLY A 449 13.70 -9.79 -2.08
N VAL A 450 14.90 -10.21 -2.45
CA VAL A 450 15.16 -11.60 -2.90
C VAL A 450 14.99 -12.60 -1.75
N LEU A 451 15.56 -12.30 -0.59
CA LEU A 451 15.45 -13.16 0.59
C LEU A 451 14.01 -13.28 1.08
N ALA A 452 13.21 -12.20 1.00
CA ALA A 452 11.78 -12.26 1.30
C ALA A 452 11.03 -13.17 0.32
N ALA A 453 11.31 -13.09 -0.98
CA ALA A 453 10.71 -13.99 -1.97
C ALA A 453 11.06 -15.47 -1.71
N LEU A 454 12.30 -15.76 -1.28
CA LEU A 454 12.73 -17.11 -0.91
C LEU A 454 12.05 -17.62 0.37
N ASP A 455 11.98 -16.78 1.41
CA ASP A 455 11.27 -17.14 2.66
C ASP A 455 9.78 -17.37 2.42
N TYR A 456 9.17 -16.61 1.50
CA TYR A 456 7.77 -16.77 1.13
C TYR A 456 7.45 -18.11 0.48
N GLN A 457 8.40 -18.77 -0.19
CA GLN A 457 8.15 -20.08 -0.81
C GLN A 457 7.73 -21.14 0.21
N ARG A 458 8.13 -20.99 1.49
CA ARG A 458 7.66 -21.83 2.60
C ARG A 458 6.15 -21.72 2.82
N ALA A 459 5.57 -20.54 2.59
CA ALA A 459 4.13 -20.34 2.63
C ALA A 459 3.46 -20.88 1.36
N VAL A 460 4.03 -20.62 0.17
CA VAL A 460 3.46 -21.04 -1.12
C VAL A 460 3.18 -22.55 -1.16
N VAL A 461 4.14 -23.36 -0.74
CA VAL A 461 4.06 -24.83 -0.75
C VAL A 461 2.90 -25.38 0.10
N ILE A 462 2.37 -24.59 1.06
CA ILE A 462 1.19 -24.97 1.85
C ILE A 462 -0.08 -24.90 1.01
N TYR A 463 -0.22 -23.84 0.21
CA TYR A 463 -1.46 -23.49 -0.51
C TYR A 463 -1.47 -23.94 -1.98
N ALA A 464 -0.29 -24.11 -2.58
CA ALA A 464 -0.09 -24.62 -3.93
C ALA A 464 1.03 -25.68 -3.92
N PRO A 465 0.79 -26.86 -3.33
CA PRO A 465 1.78 -27.94 -3.31
C PRO A 465 2.04 -28.44 -4.73
N GLY A 466 3.32 -28.69 -5.06
CA GLY A 466 3.70 -29.36 -6.30
C GLY A 466 3.44 -30.87 -6.25
N ASP A 467 3.66 -31.53 -7.39
CA ASP A 467 3.57 -32.98 -7.49
C ASP A 467 4.55 -33.66 -6.52
N GLY A 468 4.05 -34.64 -5.76
CA GLY A 468 4.86 -35.37 -4.76
C GLY A 468 5.14 -34.59 -3.47
N ALA A 469 4.43 -33.50 -3.20
CA ALA A 469 4.58 -32.76 -1.95
C ALA A 469 4.29 -33.64 -0.71
N VAL A 470 5.12 -33.47 0.33
CA VAL A 470 4.95 -34.09 1.66
C VAL A 470 3.62 -33.68 2.31
N SER A 471 3.25 -34.30 3.43
CA SER A 471 1.93 -34.09 4.07
C SER A 471 1.67 -32.62 4.43
N LEU A 472 0.39 -32.21 4.52
CA LEU A 472 0.03 -30.85 4.93
C LEU A 472 0.65 -30.48 6.28
N ALA A 473 0.66 -31.40 7.24
CA ALA A 473 1.25 -31.20 8.56
C ALA A 473 2.75 -30.86 8.48
N GLU A 474 3.51 -31.55 7.63
CA GLU A 474 4.94 -31.28 7.42
C GLU A 474 5.17 -29.93 6.73
N ARG A 475 4.36 -29.60 5.71
CA ARG A 475 4.45 -28.30 5.01
C ARG A 475 4.12 -27.15 5.96
N VAL A 476 3.09 -27.29 6.79
CA VAL A 476 2.74 -26.32 7.83
C VAL A 476 3.87 -26.17 8.84
N ALA A 477 4.45 -27.27 9.33
CA ALA A 477 5.57 -27.23 10.28
C ALA A 477 6.83 -26.56 9.69
N ASP A 478 7.14 -26.76 8.40
CA ASP A 478 8.20 -26.01 7.71
C ASP A 478 7.86 -24.53 7.53
N GLY A 479 6.62 -24.21 7.17
CA GLY A 479 6.13 -22.84 7.04
C GLY A 479 6.15 -22.06 8.35
N GLN A 480 5.85 -22.69 9.49
CA GLN A 480 5.89 -22.07 10.82
C GLN A 480 7.29 -21.59 11.23
N ARG A 481 8.36 -22.07 10.55
CA ARG A 481 9.75 -21.65 10.72
C ARG A 481 10.13 -20.42 9.87
N SER A 482 9.24 -19.93 9.00
CA SER A 482 9.47 -18.72 8.21
C SER A 482 9.71 -17.50 9.10
N ARG A 483 10.62 -16.62 8.69
CA ARG A 483 10.98 -15.43 9.48
C ARG A 483 10.02 -14.27 9.27
N LEU A 484 9.48 -14.14 8.06
CA LEU A 484 8.58 -13.06 7.67
C LEU A 484 7.14 -13.57 7.51
N PHE A 485 6.95 -14.77 6.98
CA PHE A 485 5.65 -15.24 6.48
C PHE A 485 5.05 -16.39 7.30
N ALA A 486 5.53 -16.65 8.52
CA ALA A 486 5.03 -17.73 9.36
C ALA A 486 3.52 -17.64 9.66
N HIS A 487 2.96 -16.43 9.70
CA HIS A 487 1.54 -16.20 9.93
C HIS A 487 0.64 -16.90 8.90
N HIS A 488 1.11 -17.10 7.66
CA HIS A 488 0.38 -17.88 6.65
C HIS A 488 0.35 -19.38 6.99
N ALA A 489 1.43 -19.93 7.54
CA ALA A 489 1.46 -21.31 7.99
C ALA A 489 0.62 -21.50 9.26
N ASP A 490 0.65 -20.52 10.16
CA ASP A 490 -0.18 -20.50 11.37
C ASP A 490 -1.67 -20.41 11.04
N TYR A 491 -2.05 -19.63 10.03
CA TYR A 491 -3.43 -19.59 9.54
C TYR A 491 -3.87 -20.98 9.04
N ALA A 492 -3.02 -21.64 8.24
CA ALA A 492 -3.29 -23.00 7.77
C ALA A 492 -3.36 -23.99 8.94
N ALA A 493 -2.49 -23.86 9.94
CA ALA A 493 -2.48 -24.69 11.14
C ALA A 493 -3.76 -24.53 11.98
N ALA A 494 -4.26 -23.29 12.11
CA ALA A 494 -5.46 -22.98 12.87
C ALA A 494 -6.74 -23.49 12.19
N THR A 495 -6.73 -23.61 10.86
CA THR A 495 -7.95 -23.82 10.06
C THR A 495 -8.02 -25.16 9.33
N ASN A 496 -7.07 -26.06 9.56
CA ASN A 496 -7.02 -27.41 8.96
C ASN A 496 -6.57 -28.45 10.00
N PRO A 497 -6.87 -29.74 9.78
CA PRO A 497 -6.39 -30.81 10.65
C PRO A 497 -4.85 -30.94 10.59
N VAL A 498 -4.19 -30.59 11.68
CA VAL A 498 -2.74 -30.72 11.90
C VAL A 498 -2.47 -31.15 13.36
N PRO A 499 -1.24 -31.55 13.73
CA PRO A 499 -0.93 -31.90 15.11
C PRO A 499 -1.33 -30.79 16.12
N PRO A 500 -1.84 -31.14 17.32
CA PRO A 500 -2.38 -30.17 18.28
C PRO A 500 -1.43 -29.02 18.62
N ASP A 501 -0.13 -29.31 18.77
CA ASP A 501 0.91 -28.30 19.03
C ASP A 501 1.00 -27.25 17.91
N SER A 502 0.89 -27.69 16.65
CA SER A 502 0.92 -26.78 15.50
C SER A 502 -0.33 -25.92 15.42
N ALA A 503 -1.51 -26.51 15.69
CA ALA A 503 -2.78 -25.79 15.73
C ALA A 503 -2.81 -24.74 16.85
N ALA A 504 -2.33 -25.09 18.04
CA ALA A 504 -2.22 -24.20 19.18
C ALA A 504 -1.34 -22.97 18.88
N ARG A 505 -0.19 -23.17 18.21
CA ARG A 505 0.66 -22.07 17.71
C ARG A 505 -0.05 -21.21 16.67
N GLY A 506 -0.95 -21.81 15.89
CA GLY A 506 -1.76 -21.14 14.87
C GLY A 506 -2.50 -19.92 15.42
N PHE A 507 -3.16 -20.10 16.58
CA PHE A 507 -3.95 -19.06 17.24
C PHE A 507 -3.12 -17.98 17.95
N VAL A 508 -1.79 -18.10 18.00
CA VAL A 508 -0.92 -17.09 18.63
C VAL A 508 -0.47 -16.02 17.63
N ARG A 509 -0.22 -16.37 16.36
CA ARG A 509 0.31 -15.41 15.36
C ARG A 509 -0.66 -15.06 14.26
N ALA A 510 -1.47 -16.01 13.78
CA ALA A 510 -2.38 -15.79 12.66
C ALA A 510 -3.41 -14.66 12.93
N PRO A 511 -4.02 -14.55 14.14
CA PRO A 511 -5.01 -13.52 14.41
C PRO A 511 -4.50 -12.09 14.27
N HIS A 512 -3.19 -11.87 14.48
CA HIS A 512 -2.58 -10.55 14.37
C HIS A 512 -2.33 -10.11 12.93
N SER A 513 -2.38 -11.02 11.96
CA SER A 513 -2.27 -10.68 10.54
C SER A 513 -3.62 -10.28 9.96
N LEU A 514 -4.63 -11.14 10.14
CA LEU A 514 -6.01 -10.90 9.74
C LEU A 514 -6.90 -11.91 10.48
N LEU A 515 -7.71 -11.42 11.41
CA LEU A 515 -8.72 -12.20 12.11
C LEU A 515 -10.02 -12.16 11.30
N ASP A 516 -10.15 -13.10 10.36
CA ASP A 516 -11.32 -13.28 9.49
C ASP A 516 -12.35 -14.28 10.07
N THR A 517 -13.48 -14.45 9.36
CA THR A 517 -14.53 -15.40 9.75
C THR A 517 -14.00 -16.80 10.04
N ARG A 518 -13.21 -17.36 9.14
CA ARG A 518 -12.74 -18.76 9.23
C ARG A 518 -11.85 -18.96 10.44
N LEU A 519 -10.95 -18.00 10.69
CA LEU A 519 -10.07 -18.04 11.85
C LEU A 519 -10.84 -17.80 13.15
N MET A 520 -11.82 -16.90 13.17
CA MET A 520 -12.70 -16.69 14.33
C MET A 520 -13.50 -17.94 14.69
N VAL A 521 -14.09 -18.63 13.71
CA VAL A 521 -14.79 -19.91 13.91
C VAL A 521 -13.86 -20.95 14.51
N ALA A 522 -12.68 -21.13 13.89
CA ALA A 522 -11.70 -22.10 14.36
C ALA A 522 -11.23 -21.80 15.78
N TRP A 523 -10.99 -20.52 16.10
CA TRP A 523 -10.52 -20.10 17.41
C TRP A 523 -11.60 -20.24 18.48
N ALA A 524 -12.84 -19.88 18.19
CA ALA A 524 -13.97 -20.07 19.10
C ALA A 524 -14.15 -21.56 19.47
N ARG A 525 -14.11 -22.46 18.47
CA ARG A 525 -14.14 -23.92 18.71
C ARG A 525 -12.97 -24.38 19.57
N HIS A 526 -11.75 -23.91 19.27
CA HIS A 526 -10.56 -24.27 20.02
C HIS A 526 -10.63 -23.82 21.49
N LEU A 527 -11.12 -22.60 21.75
CA LEU A 527 -11.33 -22.10 23.11
C LEU A 527 -12.37 -22.94 23.87
N ALA A 528 -13.48 -23.30 23.24
CA ALA A 528 -14.50 -24.13 23.86
C ALA A 528 -13.96 -25.51 24.26
N VAL A 529 -13.21 -26.17 23.37
CA VAL A 529 -12.62 -27.50 23.63
C VAL A 529 -11.50 -27.46 24.67
N THR A 530 -10.78 -26.33 24.77
CA THR A 530 -9.73 -26.13 25.79
C THR A 530 -10.26 -25.56 27.11
N GLY A 531 -11.58 -25.46 27.28
CA GLY A 531 -12.24 -25.06 28.52
C GLY A 531 -12.41 -23.55 28.73
N ASP A 532 -12.02 -22.70 27.78
CA ASP A 532 -12.27 -21.23 27.81
C ASP A 532 -13.61 -20.89 27.15
N VAL A 533 -14.68 -21.48 27.68
CA VAL A 533 -16.00 -21.44 27.05
C VAL A 533 -16.54 -20.00 26.97
N ASP A 534 -16.24 -19.14 27.95
CA ASP A 534 -16.77 -17.77 27.94
C ASP A 534 -16.14 -16.91 26.83
N ARG A 535 -14.82 -16.99 26.64
CA ARG A 535 -14.16 -16.32 25.50
C ARG A 535 -14.56 -16.92 24.16
N ALA A 536 -14.86 -18.23 24.12
CA ALA A 536 -15.42 -18.86 22.93
C ALA A 536 -16.80 -18.26 22.56
N ARG A 537 -17.69 -18.08 23.56
CA ARG A 537 -18.98 -17.41 23.39
C ARG A 537 -18.80 -15.95 22.95
N TRP A 538 -17.82 -15.25 23.49
CA TRP A 538 -17.52 -13.87 23.09
C TRP A 538 -17.08 -13.76 21.63
N LEU A 539 -16.15 -14.61 21.18
CA LEU A 539 -15.76 -14.64 19.77
C LEU A 539 -16.92 -15.02 18.86
N ALA A 540 -17.75 -15.99 19.27
CA ALA A 540 -18.97 -16.34 18.54
C ALA A 540 -19.92 -15.13 18.44
N GLN A 541 -20.10 -14.37 19.51
CA GLN A 541 -20.93 -13.17 19.48
C GLN A 541 -20.37 -12.11 18.52
N ARG A 542 -19.06 -11.88 18.52
CA ARG A 542 -18.39 -10.97 17.56
C ARG A 542 -18.53 -11.47 16.13
N LEU A 543 -18.41 -12.77 15.90
CA LEU A 543 -18.57 -13.40 14.60
C LEU A 543 -19.98 -13.16 14.02
N ARG A 544 -21.02 -13.27 14.86
CA ARG A 544 -22.42 -13.06 14.44
C ARG A 544 -22.68 -11.65 13.89
N GLU A 545 -21.87 -10.66 14.29
CA GLU A 545 -22.00 -9.27 13.82
C GLU A 545 -21.62 -9.11 12.34
N PHE A 546 -20.83 -10.02 11.77
CA PHE A 546 -20.35 -9.93 10.38
C PHE A 546 -21.35 -10.40 9.32
N ARG A 547 -22.39 -11.17 9.69
CA ARG A 547 -23.47 -11.61 8.78
C ARG A 547 -22.94 -12.23 7.47
N ASN A 548 -22.00 -13.17 7.61
CA ASN A 548 -21.35 -13.86 6.49
C ASN A 548 -21.89 -15.31 6.41
N PRO A 549 -22.13 -15.87 5.21
CA PRO A 549 -22.55 -17.26 5.03
C PRO A 549 -21.77 -18.32 5.82
N ASP A 550 -20.46 -18.17 5.97
CA ASP A 550 -19.62 -19.09 6.75
C ASP A 550 -19.97 -19.04 8.25
N ALA A 551 -20.39 -17.86 8.75
CA ALA A 551 -20.88 -17.70 10.11
C ALA A 551 -22.27 -18.33 10.26
N ASP A 552 -23.13 -18.24 9.25
CA ASP A 552 -24.47 -18.84 9.29
C ASP A 552 -24.39 -20.36 9.46
N ALA A 553 -23.50 -21.04 8.73
CA ALA A 553 -23.23 -22.47 8.91
C ALA A 553 -22.70 -22.82 10.31
N PHE A 554 -21.92 -21.92 10.94
CA PHE A 554 -21.45 -22.10 12.31
C PHE A 554 -22.59 -21.96 13.34
N PHE A 555 -23.63 -21.18 13.04
CA PHE A 555 -24.78 -20.93 13.92
C PHE A 555 -26.05 -21.72 13.59
N GLU A 556 -26.05 -22.55 12.54
CA GLU A 556 -27.17 -23.43 12.17
C GLU A 556 -27.76 -24.22 13.36
N PRO A 557 -26.95 -24.79 14.30
CA PRO A 557 -27.50 -25.47 15.48
C PRO A 557 -28.37 -24.58 16.38
N CYS A 558 -28.21 -23.26 16.33
CA CYS A 558 -28.93 -22.31 17.17
C CYS A 558 -30.35 -22.00 16.68
N GLU A 559 -30.67 -22.26 15.40
CA GLU A 559 -31.96 -21.92 14.80
C GLU A 559 -33.11 -22.79 15.35
N GLY A 560 -32.80 -24.00 15.80
CA GLY A 560 -33.76 -24.95 16.40
C GLY A 560 -34.03 -24.75 17.88
N GLY A 561 -33.54 -23.68 18.51
CA GLY A 561 -33.70 -23.43 19.95
C GLY A 561 -32.76 -24.22 20.85
N ALA A 562 -31.74 -24.89 20.29
CA ALA A 562 -30.72 -25.61 21.06
C ALA A 562 -29.75 -24.62 21.73
N GLN A 563 -30.13 -24.09 22.89
CA GLN A 563 -29.25 -23.25 23.72
C GLN A 563 -28.10 -24.04 24.39
N VAL A 564 -27.97 -25.34 24.11
CA VAL A 564 -26.99 -26.23 24.76
C VAL A 564 -25.57 -25.98 24.24
N GLU A 565 -25.41 -25.66 22.95
CA GLU A 565 -24.08 -25.43 22.38
C GLU A 565 -23.55 -24.02 22.70
N PHE A 566 -22.23 -23.89 22.89
CA PHE A 566 -21.62 -22.65 23.35
C PHE A 566 -21.88 -21.48 22.40
N GLN A 567 -21.86 -21.70 21.09
CA GLN A 567 -22.07 -20.65 20.08
C GLN A 567 -23.52 -20.11 20.06
N CYS A 568 -24.45 -20.80 20.72
CA CYS A 568 -25.83 -20.36 20.87
C CYS A 568 -26.08 -19.55 22.15
N GLN A 569 -25.11 -19.55 23.07
CA GLN A 569 -25.21 -18.89 24.36
C GLN A 569 -24.60 -17.49 24.32
N ALA A 570 -25.15 -16.59 25.13
CA ALA A 570 -24.53 -15.30 25.37
C ALA A 570 -23.26 -15.48 26.22
N PRO A 571 -22.20 -14.67 26.02
CA PRO A 571 -21.08 -14.64 26.94
C PRO A 571 -21.55 -14.14 28.33
N GLU A 572 -20.99 -14.72 29.38
CA GLU A 572 -21.22 -14.38 30.79
C GLU A 572 -20.58 -13.03 31.13
N SER A 573 -19.48 -12.69 30.47
CA SER A 573 -18.76 -11.44 30.68
C SER A 573 -18.31 -10.77 29.38
N ALA A 574 -18.04 -9.46 29.46
CA ALA A 574 -17.40 -8.75 28.36
C ALA A 574 -15.88 -8.95 28.43
N HIS A 575 -15.26 -9.33 27.30
CA HIS A 575 -13.82 -9.56 27.23
C HIS A 575 -13.10 -8.48 26.42
N ASP A 576 -12.02 -7.93 26.99
CA ASP A 576 -11.13 -7.01 26.27
C ASP A 576 -10.28 -7.80 25.26
N TRP A 577 -10.02 -7.21 24.09
CA TRP A 577 -9.12 -7.76 23.08
C TRP A 577 -7.72 -8.06 23.63
N ARG A 578 -7.25 -7.31 24.64
CA ARG A 578 -5.96 -7.57 25.31
C ARG A 578 -5.91 -8.88 26.06
N GLU A 579 -7.05 -9.39 26.53
CA GLU A 579 -7.09 -10.70 27.16
C GLU A 579 -6.79 -11.79 26.13
N PHE A 580 -7.35 -11.64 24.92
CA PHE A 580 -7.08 -12.53 23.80
C PHE A 580 -5.63 -12.44 23.33
N ALA A 581 -5.06 -11.23 23.26
CA ALA A 581 -3.67 -11.01 22.88
C ALA A 581 -2.65 -11.69 23.81
N LYS A 582 -3.05 -11.96 25.06
CA LYS A 582 -2.20 -12.58 26.10
C LYS A 582 -2.43 -14.08 26.26
N LEU A 583 -3.32 -14.68 25.47
CA LEU A 583 -3.62 -16.10 25.59
C LEU A 583 -2.37 -16.94 25.22
N PRO A 584 -1.91 -17.84 26.11
CA PRO A 584 -0.85 -18.76 25.75
C PRO A 584 -1.37 -19.77 24.71
N PRO A 585 -0.49 -20.44 23.96
CA PRO A 585 -0.89 -21.59 23.16
C PRO A 585 -1.49 -22.66 24.08
N ARG A 586 -2.71 -23.12 23.77
CA ARG A 586 -3.40 -24.17 24.53
C ARG A 586 -3.49 -25.43 23.69
N LEU A 587 -3.17 -26.57 24.29
CA LEU A 587 -3.32 -27.85 23.62
C LEU A 587 -4.76 -28.31 23.81
N ALA A 588 -5.42 -28.64 22.70
CA ALA A 588 -6.66 -29.39 22.78
C ALA A 588 -6.35 -30.80 23.30
N PRO A 589 -7.16 -31.34 24.22
CA PRO A 589 -6.99 -32.69 24.76
C PRO A 589 -7.07 -33.79 23.70
#